data_AF-A0A1I7V2L0-F1
#
_entry.id   AF-A0A1I7V2L0-F1
#
_cell.length_a   1.000
_cell.length_b   1.000
_cell.length_c   1.000
_cell.angle_alpha   90.00
_cell.angle_beta   90.00
_cell.angle_gamma   90.00
#
_symmetry.space_group_name_H-M   'P 1'
#
loop_
_entity.id
_entity.type
_entity.pdbx_description
1 polymer ?
#
loop_
_entity_poly.entity_id
_entity_poly.type
_entity_poly.pdbx_seq_one_letter_code
_entity_poly.pdbx_strand_id
1 'polypeptide(L)'
;MRTSSTNVIMIGIATCDLLCMLIIIRNGYIAQKMMVECTPPRTLYEMRLDWFLTSVHNALRRCSAWLGMLIALVRYIVITDITSQCNKYSTPIYGMRVTMITFLASFVFSLVFFLHVDIVEAGTWQPGGNCESEEIYVVYNQKFNDFFESGNALLARIRIGMEAIFSKLIPCFSLPILTFLLLNEMRKTLKISSSTLEISMANKSVRKSRKERTTVITIFIATSFFLSEFPLGIVDGYKAIWRGNMNYE
;
A
#
# COMPACT_ATOMS: atom_id res chain seq x y z
N MET A 1 21.71 18.89 -0.61
CA MET A 1 21.02 17.83 -1.38
C MET A 1 20.10 18.50 -2.40
N ARG A 2 20.26 18.24 -3.70
CA ARG A 2 19.30 18.74 -4.71
C ARG A 2 17.94 18.08 -4.43
N THR A 3 16.96 18.84 -3.99
CA THR A 3 15.58 18.39 -3.77
C THR A 3 14.95 18.07 -5.13
N SER A 4 15.06 16.82 -5.56
CA SER A 4 14.39 16.30 -6.77
C SER A 4 12.97 15.84 -6.44
N SER A 5 12.06 15.87 -7.42
CA SER A 5 10.71 15.29 -7.31
C SER A 5 10.74 13.87 -6.72
N THR A 6 11.68 13.04 -7.18
CA THR A 6 11.93 11.68 -6.68
C THR A 6 12.16 11.63 -5.18
N ASN A 7 12.93 12.58 -4.61
CA ASN A 7 13.23 12.59 -3.18
C ASN A 7 11.99 12.93 -2.35
N VAL A 8 11.16 13.86 -2.83
CA VAL A 8 9.90 14.22 -2.17
C VAL A 8 8.94 13.03 -2.16
N ILE A 9 8.83 12.31 -3.28
CA ILE A 9 8.00 11.10 -3.36
C ILE A 9 8.53 9.99 -2.43
N MET A 10 9.85 9.78 -2.37
CA MET A 10 10.45 8.80 -1.44
C MET A 10 10.16 9.13 0.02
N ILE A 11 10.18 10.42 0.41
CA ILE A 11 9.79 10.83 1.77
C ILE A 11 8.33 10.46 2.03
N GLY A 12 7.42 10.72 1.07
CA GLY A 12 6.02 10.35 1.19
C GLY A 12 5.81 8.84 1.39
N ILE A 13 6.52 8.00 0.62
CA ILE A 13 6.52 6.54 0.78
C ILE A 13 6.99 6.16 2.19
N ALA A 14 8.15 6.67 2.61
CA ALA A 14 8.72 6.35 3.92
C ALA A 14 7.79 6.74 5.08
N THR A 15 7.12 7.89 4.99
CA THR A 15 6.13 8.31 5.99
C THR A 15 4.92 7.37 6.02
N CYS A 16 4.40 6.96 4.85
CA CYS A 16 3.28 6.01 4.79
C CYS A 16 3.66 4.66 5.38
N ASP A 17 4.83 4.12 5.01
CA ASP A 17 5.30 2.81 5.46
C ASP A 17 5.58 2.80 6.98
N LEU A 18 6.19 3.87 7.51
CA LEU A 18 6.45 4.02 8.94
C LEU A 18 5.14 4.00 9.74
N LEU A 19 4.14 4.78 9.32
CA LEU A 19 2.83 4.79 9.97
C LEU A 19 2.11 3.44 9.86
N CYS A 20 2.22 2.76 8.71
CA CYS A 20 1.66 1.41 8.54
C CYS A 20 2.28 0.43 9.54
N MET A 21 3.61 0.44 9.69
CA MET A 21 4.33 -0.43 10.62
C MET A 21 3.94 -0.17 12.08
N LEU A 22 3.78 1.10 12.47
CA LEU A 22 3.31 1.45 13.81
C LEU A 22 1.92 0.87 14.12
N ILE A 23 1.00 0.92 13.14
CA ILE A 23 -0.35 0.34 13.30
C ILE A 23 -0.26 -1.20 13.42
N ILE A 24 0.59 -1.85 12.61
CA ILE A 24 0.80 -3.30 12.69
C ILE A 24 1.32 -3.71 14.07
N ILE A 25 2.33 -3.01 14.60
CA ILE A 25 2.91 -3.30 15.91
C ILE A 25 1.85 -3.17 17.01
N ARG A 26 1.07 -2.08 16.99
CA ARG A 26 -0.05 -1.90 17.93
C ARG A 26 -1.04 -3.06 17.86
N ASN A 27 -1.46 -3.44 16.65
CA ASN A 27 -2.45 -4.51 16.46
C ASN A 27 -1.89 -5.87 16.92
N GLY A 28 -0.59 -6.13 16.69
CA GLY A 28 0.08 -7.33 17.20
C GLY A 28 0.13 -7.38 18.73
N TYR A 29 0.44 -6.25 19.39
CA TYR A 29 0.41 -6.15 20.85
C TYR A 29 -0.99 -6.41 21.43
N ILE A 30 -2.02 -5.82 20.83
CA ILE A 30 -3.41 -6.04 21.25
C ILE A 30 -3.81 -7.51 21.05
N ALA A 31 -3.47 -8.11 19.91
CA ALA A 31 -3.77 -9.52 19.64
C ALA A 31 -3.13 -10.44 20.70
N GLN A 32 -1.89 -10.17 21.10
CA GLN A 32 -1.22 -10.92 22.16
C GLN A 32 -1.90 -10.75 23.52
N LYS A 33 -2.33 -9.52 23.87
CA LYS A 33 -3.09 -9.26 25.10
C LYS A 33 -4.39 -10.06 25.15
N MET A 34 -5.11 -10.15 24.03
CA MET A 34 -6.39 -10.87 23.93
C MET A 34 -6.26 -12.39 24.02
N MET A 35 -5.05 -12.96 23.87
CA MET A 35 -4.80 -14.40 24.01
C MET A 35 -4.63 -14.84 25.48
N VAL A 36 -4.51 -13.89 26.42
CA VAL A 36 -4.38 -14.20 27.85
C VAL A 36 -5.77 -14.52 28.41
N GLU A 37 -5.89 -15.66 29.09
CA GLU A 37 -7.12 -16.05 29.78
C GLU A 37 -7.62 -14.95 30.72
N CYS A 38 -8.93 -14.84 30.88
CA CYS A 38 -9.60 -13.82 31.71
C CYS A 38 -9.47 -12.37 31.23
N THR A 39 -8.90 -12.11 30.05
CA THR A 39 -8.88 -10.75 29.48
C THR A 39 -10.27 -10.37 28.98
N PRO A 40 -10.85 -9.25 29.43
CA PRO A 40 -12.17 -8.82 28.99
C PRO A 40 -12.16 -8.45 27.50
N PRO A 41 -13.31 -8.57 26.81
CA PRO A 41 -13.43 -8.23 25.39
C PRO A 41 -13.23 -6.73 25.16
N ARG A 42 -12.91 -6.38 23.92
CA ARG A 42 -12.74 -4.99 23.51
C ARG A 42 -14.01 -4.18 23.70
N THR A 43 -13.85 -2.98 24.24
CA THR A 43 -14.96 -2.03 24.38
C THR A 43 -15.41 -1.49 23.02
N LEU A 44 -16.60 -0.92 22.95
CA LEU A 44 -17.10 -0.26 21.73
C LEU A 44 -16.16 0.84 21.23
N TYR A 45 -15.56 1.61 22.14
CA TYR A 45 -14.61 2.67 21.79
C TYR A 45 -13.34 2.09 21.16
N GLU A 46 -12.77 1.04 21.76
CA GLU A 46 -11.60 0.35 21.22
C GLU A 46 -11.88 -0.26 19.84
N MET A 47 -13.05 -0.86 19.65
CA MET A 47 -13.47 -1.41 18.35
C MET A 47 -13.60 -0.34 17.27
N ARG A 48 -14.16 0.83 17.62
CA ARG A 48 -14.25 1.99 16.70
C ARG A 48 -12.86 2.53 16.34
N LEU A 49 -11.98 2.63 17.33
CA LEU A 49 -10.61 3.10 17.13
C LEU A 49 -9.79 2.10 16.29
N ASP A 50 -9.96 0.79 16.52
CA ASP A 50 -9.35 -0.27 15.72
C ASP A 50 -9.84 -0.23 14.27
N TRP A 51 -11.14 -0.01 14.05
CA TRP A 51 -11.71 0.13 12.71
C TRP A 51 -11.17 1.36 11.98
N PHE A 52 -11.09 2.50 12.68
CA PHE A 52 -10.49 3.73 12.16
C PHE A 52 -9.02 3.52 11.78
N LEU A 53 -8.22 2.95 12.68
CA LEU A 53 -6.80 2.69 12.42
C LEU A 53 -6.58 1.69 11.28
N THR A 54 -7.43 0.67 11.17
CA THR A 54 -7.40 -0.28 10.04
C THR A 54 -7.68 0.43 8.71
N SER A 55 -8.61 1.38 8.71
CA SER A 55 -8.95 2.16 7.52
C SER A 55 -7.86 3.14 7.12
N VAL A 56 -7.20 3.77 8.10
CA VAL A 56 -5.99 4.58 7.90
C VAL A 56 -4.85 3.71 7.36
N HIS A 57 -4.62 2.53 7.94
CA HIS A 57 -3.62 1.59 7.47
C HIS A 57 -3.84 1.23 5.99
N ASN A 58 -5.07 0.87 5.60
CA ASN A 58 -5.41 0.55 4.21
C ASN A 58 -5.19 1.75 3.27
N ALA A 59 -5.53 2.97 3.71
CA ALA A 59 -5.30 4.19 2.93
C ALA A 59 -3.81 4.44 2.68
N LEU A 60 -2.99 4.32 3.73
CA LEU A 60 -1.54 4.54 3.67
C LEU A 60 -0.84 3.45 2.87
N ARG A 61 -1.26 2.18 3.01
CA ARG A 61 -0.75 1.05 2.23
C ARG A 61 -0.99 1.26 0.73
N ARG A 62 -2.22 1.64 0.34
CA ARG A 62 -2.54 1.99 -1.06
C ARG A 62 -1.71 3.19 -1.52
N CYS A 63 -1.65 4.25 -0.72
CA CYS A 63 -0.89 5.45 -1.05
C CYS A 63 0.58 5.11 -1.34
N SER A 64 1.23 4.34 -0.45
CA SER A 64 2.62 3.89 -0.62
C SER A 64 2.83 3.11 -1.92
N ALA A 65 1.93 2.17 -2.25
CA ALA A 65 2.00 1.39 -3.48
C ALA A 65 1.89 2.27 -4.75
N TRP A 66 0.93 3.20 -4.76
CA TRP A 66 0.75 4.14 -5.88
C TRP A 66 1.91 5.12 -6.00
N LEU A 67 2.42 5.64 -4.89
CA LEU A 67 3.63 6.48 -4.88
C LEU A 67 4.84 5.72 -5.39
N GLY A 68 4.98 4.43 -5.04
CA GLY A 68 6.00 3.51 -5.55
C GLY A 68 5.94 3.35 -7.08
N MET A 69 4.75 3.18 -7.63
CA MET A 69 4.57 3.16 -9.09
C MET A 69 4.89 4.53 -9.71
N LEU A 70 4.39 5.62 -9.13
CA LEU A 70 4.56 6.98 -9.66
C LEU A 70 6.01 7.46 -9.60
N ILE A 71 6.81 7.06 -8.59
CA ILE A 71 8.25 7.36 -8.58
C ILE A 71 8.98 6.69 -9.73
N ALA A 72 8.63 5.44 -10.08
CA ALA A 72 9.21 4.74 -11.22
C ALA A 72 8.83 5.44 -12.54
N LEU A 73 7.57 5.84 -12.68
CA LEU A 73 7.08 6.59 -13.83
C LEU A 73 7.76 7.95 -13.98
N VAL A 74 7.86 8.74 -12.90
CA VAL A 74 8.52 10.04 -12.91
C VAL A 74 9.99 9.89 -13.25
N ARG A 75 10.69 8.88 -12.71
CA ARG A 75 12.08 8.61 -13.09
C ARG A 75 12.22 8.22 -14.56
N TYR A 76 11.29 7.42 -15.09
CA TYR A 76 11.28 7.07 -16.51
C TYR A 76 11.14 8.32 -17.38
N ILE A 77 10.11 9.15 -17.09
CA ILE A 77 9.86 10.41 -17.80
C ILE A 77 11.06 11.35 -17.69
N VAL A 78 11.66 11.52 -16.52
CA VAL A 78 12.83 12.41 -16.37
C VAL A 78 14.02 11.92 -17.21
N ILE A 79 14.25 10.60 -17.30
CA ILE A 79 15.36 10.05 -18.08
C ILE A 79 15.09 10.18 -19.59
N THR A 80 13.86 9.94 -20.03
CA THR A 80 13.48 10.13 -21.44
C THR A 80 13.45 11.61 -21.81
N ASP A 81 12.95 12.48 -20.93
CA ASP A 81 12.78 13.92 -21.17
C ASP A 81 14.09 14.71 -21.11
N ILE A 82 15.12 14.21 -20.45
CA ILE A 82 16.51 14.72 -20.63
C ILE A 82 16.94 14.63 -22.10
N THR A 83 16.36 13.73 -22.88
CA THR A 83 16.57 13.65 -24.34
C THR A 83 15.80 14.77 -25.09
N SER A 84 14.75 15.35 -24.50
CA SER A 84 13.88 16.41 -25.07
C SER A 84 13.95 17.77 -24.35
N GLN A 85 14.93 18.02 -23.48
CA GLN A 85 15.24 19.30 -22.81
C GLN A 85 14.24 19.86 -21.79
N CYS A 86 13.09 19.22 -21.51
CA CYS A 86 12.16 19.74 -20.48
C CYS A 86 12.52 19.23 -19.07
N ASN A 87 12.63 20.12 -18.08
CA ASN A 87 13.03 19.79 -16.70
C ASN A 87 11.87 19.94 -15.68
N LYS A 88 10.63 20.03 -16.16
CA LYS A 88 9.44 20.30 -15.32
C LYS A 88 9.18 19.19 -14.30
N TYR A 89 9.39 17.92 -14.71
CA TYR A 89 9.09 16.73 -13.91
C TYR A 89 10.11 16.43 -12.80
N SER A 90 11.31 17.02 -12.88
CA SER A 90 12.36 16.86 -11.85
C SER A 90 12.18 17.79 -10.65
N THR A 91 11.24 18.75 -10.72
CA THR A 91 11.09 19.79 -9.71
C THR A 91 10.46 19.25 -8.41
N PRO A 92 10.88 19.71 -7.23
CA PRO A 92 10.34 19.22 -5.96
C PRO A 92 8.85 19.53 -5.80
N ILE A 93 8.38 20.66 -6.36
CA ILE A 93 6.97 21.07 -6.38
C ILE A 93 6.12 20.05 -7.14
N TYR A 94 6.63 19.53 -8.27
CA TYR A 94 5.93 18.47 -9.00
C TYR A 94 5.82 17.20 -8.15
N GLY A 95 6.91 16.79 -7.49
CA GLY A 95 6.89 15.65 -6.55
C GLY A 95 5.88 15.85 -5.42
N MET A 96 5.82 17.04 -4.83
CA MET A 96 4.86 17.35 -3.76
C MET A 96 3.40 17.30 -4.24
N ARG A 97 3.11 17.81 -5.44
CA ARG A 97 1.78 17.71 -6.05
C ARG A 97 1.38 16.26 -6.28
N VAL A 98 2.27 15.45 -6.84
CA VAL A 98 2.04 14.01 -7.06
C VAL A 98 1.76 13.30 -5.73
N THR A 99 2.56 13.58 -4.70
CA THR A 99 2.36 12.99 -3.36
C THR A 99 1.02 13.37 -2.76
N MET A 100 0.65 14.66 -2.79
CA MET A 100 -0.60 15.15 -2.21
C MET A 100 -1.84 14.61 -2.95
N ILE A 101 -1.80 14.56 -4.29
CA ILE A 101 -2.91 14.02 -5.09
C ILE A 101 -3.10 12.53 -4.79
N THR A 102 -2.01 11.77 -4.71
CA THR A 102 -2.05 10.33 -4.42
C THR A 102 -2.58 10.06 -3.01
N PHE A 103 -2.14 10.86 -2.04
CA PHE A 103 -2.63 10.79 -0.66
C PHE A 103 -4.14 11.09 -0.59
N LEU A 104 -4.59 12.17 -1.22
CA LEU A 104 -6.00 12.55 -1.25
C LEU A 104 -6.86 11.49 -1.93
N ALA A 105 -6.44 11.00 -3.11
CA ALA A 105 -7.15 9.94 -3.83
C ALA A 105 -7.24 8.65 -2.99
N SER A 106 -6.14 8.28 -2.32
CA SER A 106 -6.12 7.11 -1.44
C SER A 106 -7.03 7.28 -0.23
N PHE A 107 -7.08 8.48 0.35
CA PHE A 107 -7.95 8.77 1.48
C PHE A 107 -9.43 8.78 1.08
N VAL A 108 -9.79 9.42 -0.03
CA VAL A 108 -11.16 9.44 -0.58
C VAL A 108 -11.64 8.02 -0.85
N PHE A 109 -10.81 7.20 -1.51
CA PHE A 109 -11.13 5.80 -1.75
C PHE A 109 -11.38 5.09 -0.40
N SER A 110 -10.49 5.20 0.59
CA SER A 110 -10.69 4.57 1.90
C SER A 110 -11.92 5.07 2.64
N LEU A 111 -12.28 6.36 2.50
CA LEU A 111 -13.44 6.95 3.17
C LEU A 111 -14.74 6.39 2.60
N VAL A 112 -14.86 6.27 1.27
CA VAL A 112 -15.99 5.58 0.62
C VAL A 112 -16.13 4.15 1.14
N PHE A 113 -15.01 3.51 1.46
CA PHE A 113 -14.99 2.15 2.00
C PHE A 113 -14.89 2.05 3.52
N PHE A 114 -14.97 3.15 4.26
CA PHE A 114 -15.04 3.15 5.73
C PHE A 114 -16.47 2.84 6.20
N LEU A 115 -17.47 3.31 5.44
CA LEU A 115 -18.88 3.31 5.79
C LEU A 115 -19.60 1.96 5.57
N HIS A 116 -18.86 0.90 5.25
CA HIS A 116 -19.45 -0.40 4.91
C HIS A 116 -19.52 -1.38 6.09
N VAL A 117 -18.93 -1.01 7.23
CA VAL A 117 -18.90 -1.85 8.44
C VAL A 117 -19.67 -1.19 9.56
N ASP A 118 -20.58 -1.96 10.14
CA ASP A 118 -21.27 -1.67 11.37
C ASP A 118 -20.65 -2.50 12.50
N ILE A 119 -20.51 -1.88 13.66
CA ILE A 119 -20.08 -2.57 14.87
C ILE A 119 -21.34 -2.93 15.63
N VAL A 120 -21.65 -4.23 15.65
CA VAL A 120 -22.88 -4.79 16.22
C VAL A 120 -22.55 -5.59 17.47
N GLU A 121 -23.49 -5.62 18.42
CA GLU A 121 -23.40 -6.49 19.58
C GLU A 121 -23.60 -7.94 19.14
N ALA A 122 -22.63 -8.79 19.45
CA ALA A 122 -22.62 -10.20 19.06
C ALA A 122 -23.01 -11.14 20.20
N GLY A 123 -22.91 -10.69 21.44
CA GLY A 123 -23.23 -11.49 22.62
C GLY A 123 -22.57 -10.94 23.88
N THR A 124 -22.51 -11.78 24.91
CA THR A 124 -21.86 -11.46 26.19
C THR A 124 -20.71 -12.41 26.45
N TRP A 125 -19.58 -11.87 26.88
CA TRP A 125 -18.44 -12.62 27.38
C TRP A 125 -18.61 -12.79 28.89
N GLN A 126 -18.39 -14.02 29.34
CA GLN A 126 -18.34 -14.35 30.75
C GLN A 126 -16.95 -14.92 31.08
N PRO A 127 -16.35 -14.53 32.20
CA PRO A 127 -15.09 -15.08 32.65
C PRO A 127 -15.24 -16.57 32.96
N GLY A 128 -14.21 -17.35 32.61
CA GLY A 128 -14.15 -18.77 33.00
C GLY A 128 -13.99 -18.92 34.51
N GLY A 129 -14.30 -20.11 35.04
CA GLY A 129 -14.26 -20.37 36.50
C GLY A 129 -12.88 -20.20 37.18
N ASN A 130 -11.81 -19.96 36.41
CA ASN A 130 -10.45 -19.72 36.90
C ASN A 130 -10.13 -18.23 37.04
N CYS A 131 -11.06 -17.33 36.73
CA CYS A 131 -10.87 -15.89 36.75
C CYS A 131 -11.37 -15.28 38.07
N GLU A 132 -10.67 -14.27 38.59
CA GLU A 132 -11.05 -13.58 39.84
C GLU A 132 -12.27 -12.65 39.70
N SER A 133 -12.61 -12.26 38.46
CA SER A 133 -13.77 -11.41 38.18
C SER A 133 -14.94 -12.27 37.70
N GLU A 134 -16.16 -11.95 38.14
CA GLU A 134 -17.44 -12.53 37.69
C GLU A 134 -18.22 -11.57 36.77
N GLU A 135 -17.61 -10.45 36.38
CA GLU A 135 -18.29 -9.41 35.61
C GLU A 135 -18.58 -9.85 34.17
N ILE A 136 -19.80 -9.55 33.71
CA ILE A 136 -20.27 -9.87 32.36
C ILE A 136 -20.02 -8.66 31.44
N TYR A 137 -19.36 -8.90 30.31
CA TYR A 137 -19.03 -7.86 29.34
C TYR A 137 -19.73 -8.09 28.01
N VAL A 138 -20.15 -7.02 27.32
CA VAL A 138 -20.73 -7.12 25.98
C VAL A 138 -19.62 -7.29 24.93
N VAL A 139 -19.81 -8.22 24.00
CA VAL A 139 -18.90 -8.49 22.88
C VAL A 139 -19.44 -7.80 21.64
N TYR A 140 -18.58 -7.02 20.99
CA TYR A 140 -18.87 -6.37 19.73
C TYR A 140 -18.15 -7.06 18.58
N ASN A 141 -18.86 -7.27 17.45
CA ASN A 141 -18.29 -7.77 16.21
C ASN A 141 -18.44 -6.74 15.09
N GLN A 142 -17.55 -6.83 14.10
CA GLN A 142 -17.66 -6.07 12.86
C GLN A 142 -18.49 -6.88 11.87
N LYS A 143 -19.58 -6.28 11.38
CA LYS A 143 -20.44 -6.86 10.34
C LYS A 143 -20.54 -5.85 9.19
N PHE A 144 -20.74 -6.35 7.97
CA PHE A 144 -21.06 -5.48 6.85
C PHE A 144 -22.44 -4.86 7.06
N ASN A 145 -22.61 -3.58 6.69
CA ASN A 145 -23.88 -2.89 6.80
C ASN A 145 -24.94 -3.60 5.96
N ASP A 146 -26.19 -3.58 6.42
CA ASP A 146 -27.31 -4.24 5.74
C ASP A 146 -27.47 -3.76 4.29
N PHE A 147 -27.13 -2.50 4.00
CA PHE A 147 -27.09 -1.97 2.64
C PHE A 147 -26.09 -2.71 1.73
N PHE A 148 -24.90 -3.05 2.25
CA PHE A 148 -23.86 -3.74 1.49
C PHE A 148 -24.10 -5.24 1.35
N GLU A 149 -24.83 -5.84 2.30
CA GLU A 149 -25.27 -7.24 2.25
C GLU A 149 -26.57 -7.42 1.45
N SER A 150 -27.35 -6.36 1.24
CA SER A 150 -28.53 -6.38 0.38
C SER A 150 -28.22 -6.80 -1.06
N GLY A 151 -29.17 -7.47 -1.71
CA GLY A 151 -29.03 -7.86 -3.13
C GLY A 151 -27.86 -8.81 -3.39
N ASN A 152 -27.80 -9.95 -2.68
CA ASN A 152 -26.77 -10.99 -2.82
C ASN A 152 -25.33 -10.50 -2.55
N ALA A 153 -25.18 -9.49 -1.70
CA ALA A 153 -23.92 -8.82 -1.37
C ALA A 153 -23.18 -8.25 -2.60
N LEU A 154 -23.91 -7.83 -3.64
CA LEU A 154 -23.32 -7.32 -4.89
C LEU A 154 -22.35 -6.15 -4.64
N LEU A 155 -22.74 -5.19 -3.80
CA LEU A 155 -21.92 -4.03 -3.46
C LEU A 155 -20.65 -4.42 -2.72
N ALA A 156 -20.74 -5.38 -1.79
CA ALA A 156 -19.57 -5.92 -1.09
C ALA A 156 -18.60 -6.62 -2.07
N ARG A 157 -19.10 -7.38 -3.05
CA ARG A 157 -18.27 -8.04 -4.06
C ARG A 157 -17.55 -7.04 -4.96
N ILE A 158 -18.28 -6.05 -5.49
CA ILE A 158 -17.69 -4.98 -6.32
C ILE A 158 -16.59 -4.25 -5.52
N ARG A 159 -16.85 -3.94 -4.26
CA ARG A 159 -15.89 -3.28 -3.36
C ARG A 159 -14.60 -4.08 -3.19
N ILE A 160 -14.71 -5.36 -2.83
CA ILE A 160 -13.52 -6.22 -2.64
C ILE A 160 -12.77 -6.38 -3.97
N GLY A 161 -13.48 -6.50 -5.08
CA GLY A 161 -12.89 -6.56 -6.42
C GLY A 161 -12.13 -5.28 -6.79
N MET A 162 -12.71 -4.10 -6.54
CA MET A 162 -12.03 -2.82 -6.78
C MET A 162 -10.78 -2.66 -5.92
N GLU A 163 -10.84 -3.02 -4.63
CA GLU A 163 -9.67 -2.98 -3.74
C GLU A 163 -8.57 -3.93 -4.26
N ALA A 164 -8.92 -5.16 -4.65
CA ALA A 164 -7.96 -6.12 -5.20
C ALA A 164 -7.28 -5.60 -6.48
N ILE A 165 -8.06 -5.03 -7.40
CA ILE A 165 -7.54 -4.56 -8.69
C ILE A 165 -6.72 -3.27 -8.51
N PHE A 166 -7.32 -2.23 -7.93
CA PHE A 166 -6.73 -0.90 -7.88
C PHE A 166 -5.65 -0.75 -6.81
N SER A 167 -5.79 -1.38 -5.65
CA SER A 167 -4.80 -1.24 -4.58
C SER A 167 -3.64 -2.23 -4.72
N LYS A 168 -3.86 -3.42 -5.31
CA LYS A 168 -2.86 -4.49 -5.35
C LYS A 168 -2.39 -4.81 -6.77
N LEU A 169 -3.27 -5.26 -7.65
CA LEU A 169 -2.87 -5.80 -8.96
C LEU A 169 -2.25 -4.74 -9.87
N ILE A 170 -2.84 -3.54 -9.99
CA ILE A 170 -2.31 -2.48 -10.87
C ILE A 170 -0.90 -2.04 -10.43
N PRO A 171 -0.63 -1.64 -9.17
CA PRO A 171 0.73 -1.36 -8.72
C PRO A 171 1.68 -2.56 -8.88
N CYS A 172 1.19 -3.78 -8.65
CA CYS A 172 1.98 -5.01 -8.71
C CYS A 172 2.54 -5.30 -10.10
N PHE A 173 1.75 -5.15 -11.17
CA PHE A 173 2.23 -5.37 -12.54
C PHE A 173 2.94 -4.15 -13.13
N SER A 174 2.49 -2.94 -12.79
CA SER A 174 3.07 -1.71 -13.34
C SER A 174 4.51 -1.48 -12.86
N LEU A 175 4.84 -1.82 -11.62
CA LEU A 175 6.18 -1.65 -11.07
C LEU A 175 7.27 -2.43 -11.84
N PRO A 176 7.13 -3.75 -12.09
CA PRO A 176 8.04 -4.49 -12.96
C PRO A 176 8.11 -3.92 -14.39
N ILE A 177 6.98 -3.57 -15.00
CA ILE A 177 6.93 -3.04 -16.38
C ILE A 177 7.68 -1.71 -16.47
N LEU A 178 7.37 -0.75 -15.60
CA LEU A 178 8.04 0.55 -15.55
C LEU A 178 9.52 0.41 -15.22
N THR A 179 9.87 -0.53 -14.34
CA THR A 179 11.28 -0.85 -14.05
C THR A 179 12.00 -1.32 -15.31
N PHE A 180 11.41 -2.26 -16.06
CA PHE A 180 11.99 -2.76 -17.30
C PHE A 180 12.18 -1.65 -18.35
N LEU A 181 11.16 -0.80 -18.55
CA LEU A 181 11.24 0.35 -19.44
C LEU A 181 12.36 1.32 -19.04
N LEU A 182 12.46 1.64 -17.74
CA LEU A 182 13.50 2.49 -17.20
C LEU A 182 14.89 1.91 -17.42
N LEU A 183 15.09 0.60 -17.26
CA LEU A 183 16.36 -0.05 -17.52
C LEU A 183 16.77 0.02 -18.98
N ASN A 184 15.81 -0.18 -19.89
CA ASN A 184 16.05 -0.08 -21.33
C ASN A 184 16.48 1.34 -21.74
N GLU A 185 15.76 2.36 -21.27
CA GLU A 185 16.12 3.74 -21.57
C GLU A 185 17.47 4.12 -20.97
N MET A 186 17.73 3.75 -19.71
CA MET A 186 19.04 3.99 -19.13
C MET A 186 20.16 3.30 -19.92
N ARG A 187 19.94 2.11 -20.50
CA ARG A 187 20.92 1.39 -21.37
C ARG A 187 21.14 2.15 -22.68
N LYS A 188 20.06 2.64 -23.30
CA LYS A 188 20.12 3.45 -24.52
C LYS A 188 20.91 4.75 -24.32
N THR A 189 20.60 5.54 -23.30
CA THR A 189 21.31 6.79 -22.99
C THR A 189 22.80 6.58 -22.74
N LEU A 190 23.17 5.46 -22.10
CA LEU A 190 24.60 5.14 -21.86
C LEU A 190 25.34 4.72 -23.12
N LYS A 191 24.69 3.95 -24.00
CA LYS A 191 25.29 3.57 -25.28
C LYS A 191 25.60 4.81 -26.11
N ILE A 192 24.65 5.75 -26.20
CA ILE A 192 24.81 7.04 -26.87
C ILE A 192 25.91 7.88 -26.21
N SER A 193 25.85 8.09 -24.89
CA SER A 193 26.88 8.86 -24.17
C SER A 193 28.28 8.26 -24.29
N SER A 194 28.41 6.95 -24.50
CA SER A 194 29.69 6.27 -24.68
C SER A 194 30.27 6.39 -26.09
N SER A 195 29.45 6.73 -27.08
CA SER A 195 29.86 6.92 -28.48
C SER A 195 30.05 8.38 -28.87
N THR A 196 29.53 9.34 -28.10
CA THR A 196 29.55 10.78 -28.47
C THR A 196 30.36 11.70 -27.54
N LEU A 197 30.79 11.25 -26.35
CA LEU A 197 31.52 12.10 -25.39
C LEU A 197 32.82 11.43 -24.93
N GLU A 198 33.94 12.17 -24.99
CA GLU A 198 35.22 11.85 -24.34
C GLU A 198 35.09 11.96 -22.81
N ILE A 199 34.27 11.10 -22.20
CA ILE A 199 34.20 10.98 -20.75
C ILE A 199 35.40 10.14 -20.32
N SER A 200 36.25 10.69 -19.44
CA SER A 200 37.42 9.98 -18.89
C SER A 200 37.04 8.56 -18.43
N MET A 201 37.92 7.58 -18.71
CA MET A 201 37.64 6.15 -18.44
C MET A 201 37.24 5.90 -16.98
N ALA A 202 37.83 6.65 -16.03
CA ALA A 202 37.50 6.62 -14.61
C ALA A 202 36.05 7.08 -14.31
N ASN A 203 35.57 8.15 -14.96
CA ASN A 203 34.18 8.60 -14.80
C ASN A 203 33.19 7.65 -15.50
N LYS A 204 33.60 7.02 -16.61
CA LYS A 204 32.81 6.02 -17.31
C LYS A 204 32.60 4.75 -16.47
N SER A 205 33.67 4.24 -15.83
CA SER A 205 33.59 3.04 -14.98
C SER A 205 32.76 3.28 -13.71
N VAL A 206 32.92 4.43 -13.05
CA VAL A 206 32.12 4.82 -11.87
C VAL A 206 30.65 4.99 -12.22
N ARG A 207 30.33 5.64 -13.35
CA ARG A 207 28.93 5.80 -13.81
C ARG A 207 28.29 4.47 -14.18
N LYS A 208 29.04 3.56 -14.82
CA LYS A 208 28.60 2.19 -15.14
C LYS A 208 28.30 1.40 -13.86
N SER A 209 29.23 1.37 -12.91
CA SER A 209 29.08 0.66 -11.63
C SER A 209 27.90 1.18 -10.80
N ARG A 210 27.74 2.51 -10.68
CA ARG A 210 26.60 3.11 -9.97
C ARG A 210 25.26 2.72 -10.59
N LYS A 211 25.19 2.70 -11.92
CA LYS A 211 23.98 2.26 -12.62
C LYS A 211 23.69 0.78 -12.43
N GLU A 212 24.70 -0.09 -12.49
CA GLU A 212 24.54 -1.52 -12.25
C GLU A 212 23.96 -1.75 -10.85
N ARG A 213 24.50 -1.07 -9.83
CA ARG A 213 23.96 -1.16 -8.47
C ARG A 213 22.51 -0.67 -8.37
N THR A 214 22.17 0.49 -8.94
CA THR A 214 20.78 0.99 -8.94
C THR A 214 19.84 0.06 -9.71
N THR A 215 20.32 -0.57 -10.79
CA THR A 215 19.56 -1.54 -11.59
C THR A 215 19.21 -2.77 -10.75
N VAL A 216 20.22 -3.37 -10.11
CA VAL A 216 20.02 -4.54 -9.24
C VAL A 216 19.03 -4.23 -8.12
N ILE A 217 19.18 -3.08 -7.45
CA ILE A 217 18.26 -2.66 -6.38
C ILE A 217 16.83 -2.50 -6.91
N THR A 218 16.65 -1.84 -8.07
CA THR A 218 15.30 -1.59 -8.60
C THR A 218 14.61 -2.88 -9.03
N ILE A 219 15.35 -3.81 -9.63
CA ILE A 219 14.83 -5.15 -9.98
C ILE A 219 14.43 -5.90 -8.70
N PHE A 220 15.30 -5.89 -7.68
CA PHE A 220 15.02 -6.58 -6.42
C PHE A 220 13.76 -6.04 -5.72
N ILE A 221 13.56 -4.71 -5.72
CA ILE A 221 12.35 -4.08 -5.17
C ILE A 221 11.11 -4.49 -5.98
N ALA A 222 11.17 -4.43 -7.31
CA ALA A 222 10.03 -4.79 -8.16
C ALA A 222 9.65 -6.27 -8.02
N THR A 223 10.63 -7.17 -7.99
CA THR A 223 10.39 -8.61 -7.80
C THR A 223 9.86 -8.90 -6.40
N SER A 224 10.42 -8.29 -5.35
CA SER A 224 9.94 -8.48 -3.98
C SER A 224 8.50 -8.00 -3.82
N PHE A 225 8.18 -6.82 -4.37
CA PHE A 225 6.82 -6.28 -4.35
C PHE A 225 5.84 -7.18 -5.10
N PHE A 226 6.23 -7.70 -6.26
CA PHE A 226 5.43 -8.65 -7.03
C PHE A 226 5.14 -9.92 -6.21
N LEU A 227 6.17 -10.53 -5.63
CA LEU A 227 6.03 -11.75 -4.83
C LEU A 227 5.19 -11.54 -3.56
N SER A 228 5.23 -10.37 -2.93
CA SER A 228 4.44 -10.10 -1.73
C SER A 228 2.98 -9.76 -2.02
N GLU A 229 2.71 -8.94 -3.04
CA GLU A 229 1.37 -8.40 -3.29
C GLU A 229 0.53 -9.29 -4.21
N PHE A 230 1.16 -10.05 -5.11
CA PHE A 230 0.43 -10.90 -6.06
C PHE A 230 -0.45 -11.96 -5.37
N PRO A 231 0.04 -12.75 -4.38
CA PRO A 231 -0.80 -13.73 -3.70
C PRO A 231 -1.96 -13.08 -2.95
N LEU A 232 -1.70 -11.93 -2.31
CA LEU A 232 -2.71 -11.17 -1.57
C LEU A 232 -3.80 -10.61 -2.51
N GLY A 233 -3.42 -10.18 -3.72
CA GLY A 233 -4.36 -9.74 -4.75
C GLY A 233 -5.26 -10.86 -5.25
N ILE A 234 -4.71 -12.07 -5.43
CA ILE A 234 -5.49 -13.26 -5.84
C ILE A 234 -6.50 -13.64 -4.75
N VAL A 235 -6.08 -13.68 -3.48
CA VAL A 235 -6.96 -14.05 -2.37
C VAL A 235 -8.14 -13.09 -2.26
N ASP A 236 -7.91 -11.79 -2.40
CA ASP A 236 -9.00 -10.81 -2.35
C ASP A 236 -9.90 -10.90 -3.58
N GLY A 237 -9.34 -11.16 -4.77
CA GLY A 237 -10.11 -11.44 -5.98
C GLY A 237 -11.00 -12.67 -5.82
N TYR A 238 -10.47 -13.75 -5.25
CA TYR A 238 -11.23 -14.96 -4.95
C TYR A 238 -12.38 -14.67 -3.97
N LYS A 239 -12.10 -13.94 -2.87
CA LYS A 239 -13.11 -13.49 -1.92
C LYS A 239 -14.19 -12.65 -2.59
N ALA A 240 -13.84 -11.76 -3.52
CA ALA A 240 -14.82 -10.95 -4.24
C ALA A 240 -15.79 -11.80 -5.08
N ILE A 241 -15.30 -12.86 -5.73
CA ILE A 241 -16.11 -13.73 -6.59
C ILE A 241 -17.04 -14.61 -5.75
N TRP A 242 -16.51 -15.25 -4.72
CA TRP A 242 -17.18 -16.32 -3.98
C TRP A 242 -17.89 -15.87 -2.70
N ARG A 243 -17.91 -14.57 -2.39
CA ARG A 243 -18.48 -14.05 -1.13
C ARG A 243 -19.91 -14.49 -0.85
N GLY A 244 -20.81 -14.46 -1.84
CA GLY A 244 -22.20 -14.84 -1.60
C GLY A 244 -22.46 -16.35 -1.53
N ASN A 245 -21.43 -17.19 -1.68
CA ASN A 245 -21.50 -18.61 -1.33
C ASN A 245 -20.91 -18.90 0.05
N MET A 246 -20.28 -17.89 0.70
CA MET A 246 -19.80 -18.00 2.07
C MET A 246 -20.92 -17.54 3.00
N ASN A 247 -21.99 -18.34 3.06
CA ASN A 247 -22.95 -18.23 4.15
C ASN A 247 -22.19 -18.64 5.42
N TYR A 248 -21.83 -17.65 6.24
CA TYR A 248 -21.54 -17.91 7.64
C TYR A 248 -22.91 -18.13 8.30
N GLU A 249 -23.38 -19.37 8.29
CA GLU A 249 -24.31 -19.85 9.31
C GLU A 249 -23.62 -19.86 10.68
#